data_AF-A0A437CKH8-F1
#
_entry.id   AF-A0A437CKH8-F1
#
_cell.length_a   1.000
_cell.length_b   1.000
_cell.length_c   1.000
_cell.angle_alpha   90.00
_cell.angle_beta   90.00
_cell.angle_gamma   90.00
#
_symmetry.space_group_name_H-M   'P 1'
#
loop_
_entity.id
_entity.type
_entity.pdbx_description
1 polymer ?
#
loop_
_entity_poly.entity_id
_entity_poly.type
_entity_poly.pdbx_seq_one_letter_code
_entity_poly.pdbx_strand_id
1 'polypeptide(L)'
;MQLQSLPVGSGPTEPLLWRERTVQTIRRAEHLVRQTRAGLSAAGRRSLSAGSPQRFVVEASGDKIRAEGSVESRDSVCRKSRARTAAGMRRPLATFPPPDLREQCSAASTAMASQYMRKVREVEAQLQRQAGRVTEEVTKLQGERDNLERTLRSLRTDLTINKRSRESRSKRPAPTNTEKDSADSLLLWERKELAELKLDLEEVLGNTRTQLQALGESSRQLLACASERAQVLELLPSTGSAGTHSTTDHAFMQTHPNSPFTPKCKQVLESSSLELQRSQQLRQRIRQKLSSATSRQNAAHLSVNNGLLQKVAEADSLQQNLALTCAATKQAVSRKQREIKSISYSRGRVQGPEYNRDTLTREKLNRPLVQVYQRHALRLPEAARLAQGSAALTRCLTSCEGELAALQGACLQLLGDLHCQRAAAQVDKAILHMRRQQADRRVMPHSLQQGAS
;
A
#
# COMPACT_ATOMS: atom_id res chain seq x y z
N MET A 1 -4.10 -17.04 -14.84
CA MET A 1 -3.68 -15.75 -14.25
C MET A 1 -2.33 -15.97 -13.59
N GLN A 2 -1.28 -15.26 -14.02
CA GLN A 2 0.02 -15.33 -13.35
C GLN A 2 -0.04 -14.52 -12.05
N LEU A 3 0.48 -15.07 -10.95
CA LEU A 3 0.72 -14.30 -9.73
C LEU A 3 1.91 -13.37 -9.98
N GLN A 4 1.66 -12.09 -10.23
CA GLN A 4 2.73 -11.10 -10.11
C GLN A 4 3.16 -11.07 -8.64
N SER A 5 4.43 -11.40 -8.41
CA SER A 5 5.00 -11.46 -7.08
C SER A 5 4.97 -10.08 -6.43
N LEU A 6 4.54 -10.06 -5.15
CA LEU A 6 4.81 -8.92 -4.29
C LEU A 6 6.32 -8.62 -4.30
N PRO A 7 6.74 -7.36 -4.47
CA PRO A 7 8.15 -7.00 -4.28
C PRO A 7 8.46 -7.08 -2.78
N VAL A 8 8.83 -8.28 -2.33
CA VAL A 8 9.36 -8.53 -0.99
C VAL A 8 10.63 -7.69 -0.84
N GLY A 9 10.58 -6.68 0.02
CA GLY A 9 11.64 -5.68 0.22
C GLY A 9 12.86 -6.22 0.97
N SER A 10 13.45 -7.30 0.46
CA SER A 10 14.56 -8.05 1.07
C SER A 10 15.70 -8.33 0.09
N GLY A 11 15.85 -7.51 -0.96
CA GLY A 11 17.08 -7.42 -1.75
C GLY A 11 18.02 -6.36 -1.16
N PRO A 12 19.36 -6.48 -1.31
CA PRO A 12 20.29 -5.49 -0.81
C PRO A 12 20.07 -4.16 -1.55
N THR A 13 19.59 -3.14 -0.83
CA THR A 13 19.34 -1.81 -1.40
C THR A 13 20.65 -1.20 -1.89
N GLU A 14 20.79 -0.99 -3.19
CA GLU A 14 21.98 -0.33 -3.75
C GLU A 14 22.20 1.05 -3.08
N PRO A 15 23.45 1.42 -2.74
CA PRO A 15 23.75 2.61 -1.96
C PRO A 15 23.61 3.91 -2.78
N LEU A 16 22.35 4.30 -3.02
CA LEU A 16 21.91 5.40 -3.90
C LEU A 16 22.82 6.65 -3.89
N LEU A 17 23.19 7.14 -5.08
CA LEU A 17 24.29 8.10 -5.30
C LEU A 17 24.07 9.52 -4.72
N TRP A 18 22.89 9.86 -4.21
CA TRP A 18 22.70 11.06 -3.39
C TRP A 18 23.43 10.94 -2.03
N ARG A 19 23.56 9.72 -1.49
CA ARG A 19 24.54 9.45 -0.43
C ARG A 19 25.94 9.74 -0.96
N GLU A 20 26.31 9.20 -2.12
CA GLU A 20 27.68 9.34 -2.62
C GLU A 20 28.16 10.80 -2.74
N ARG A 21 27.40 11.72 -3.35
CA ARG A 21 27.88 13.11 -3.46
C ARG A 21 28.03 13.79 -2.10
N THR A 22 27.06 13.64 -1.20
CA THR A 22 27.12 14.22 0.17
C THR A 22 28.16 13.53 1.05
N VAL A 23 28.39 12.23 0.86
CA VAL A 23 29.45 11.46 1.53
C VAL A 23 30.81 11.77 0.91
N GLN A 24 30.90 12.17 -0.36
CA GLN A 24 32.12 12.69 -0.98
C GLN A 24 32.48 14.08 -0.46
N THR A 25 31.52 15.00 -0.27
CA THR A 25 31.81 16.31 0.35
C THR A 25 32.24 16.13 1.82
N ILE A 26 31.57 15.26 2.57
CA ILE A 26 32.01 14.82 3.91
C ILE A 26 33.43 14.22 3.88
N ARG A 27 33.71 13.21 3.05
CA ARG A 27 35.02 12.54 2.96
C ARG A 27 36.14 13.50 2.54
N ARG A 28 35.89 14.43 1.61
CA ARG A 28 36.85 15.47 1.20
C ARG A 28 37.16 16.41 2.37
N ALA A 29 36.13 16.89 3.07
CA ALA A 29 36.30 17.77 4.22
C ALA A 29 36.99 17.05 5.40
N GLU A 30 36.67 15.78 5.66
CA GLU A 30 37.39 14.94 6.62
C GLU A 30 38.86 14.75 6.23
N HIS A 31 39.16 14.56 4.94
CA HIS A 31 40.54 14.40 4.46
C HIS A 31 41.34 15.69 4.70
N LEU A 32 40.80 16.87 4.37
CA LEU A 32 41.41 18.16 4.69
C LEU A 32 41.62 18.34 6.20
N VAL A 33 40.62 18.00 7.03
CA VAL A 33 40.74 18.04 8.50
C VAL A 33 41.83 17.08 9.00
N ARG A 34 41.97 15.89 8.41
CA ARG A 34 43.04 14.93 8.75
C ARG A 34 44.42 15.45 8.32
N GLN A 35 44.55 16.06 7.14
CA GLN A 35 45.80 16.71 6.70
C GLN A 35 46.27 17.78 7.69
N THR A 36 45.38 18.67 8.16
CA THR A 36 45.74 19.68 9.19
C THR A 36 46.13 19.10 10.55
N ARG A 37 45.82 17.82 10.83
CA ARG A 37 46.30 17.11 12.02
C ARG A 37 47.58 16.33 11.76
N ALA A 38 47.76 15.81 10.54
CA ALA A 38 48.91 14.99 10.16
C ALA A 38 50.25 15.74 10.29
N GLY A 39 50.27 17.04 9.96
CA GLY A 39 51.45 17.91 10.13
C GLY A 39 51.98 18.04 11.56
N LEU A 40 51.22 17.59 12.57
CA LEU A 40 51.64 17.52 13.97
C LEU A 40 51.84 16.07 14.48
N SER A 41 51.43 15.06 13.72
CA SER A 41 51.25 13.69 14.23
C SER A 41 52.44 12.75 14.00
N ALA A 42 53.46 13.16 13.22
CA ALA A 42 54.64 12.35 12.94
C ALA A 42 55.53 12.08 14.17
N ALA A 43 55.36 12.85 15.25
CA ALA A 43 56.21 12.81 16.43
C ALA A 43 55.90 11.67 17.43
N GLY A 44 54.84 10.87 17.25
CA GLY A 44 54.69 9.66 18.07
C GLY A 44 53.35 8.93 18.05
N ARG A 45 53.41 7.63 17.70
CA ARG A 45 52.75 6.50 18.38
C ARG A 45 53.37 5.19 17.88
N ARG A 46 53.74 4.31 18.81
CA ARG A 46 54.00 2.89 18.52
C ARG A 46 52.69 2.11 18.70
N SER A 47 52.50 1.05 17.93
CA SER A 47 51.34 0.15 18.03
C SER A 47 51.80 -1.24 18.48
N LEU A 48 50.98 -1.93 19.27
CA LEU A 48 51.10 -3.36 19.58
C LEU A 48 49.79 -4.09 19.18
N SER A 49 49.80 -5.41 19.22
CA SER A 49 49.07 -6.27 18.28
C SER A 49 48.22 -7.39 18.92
N ALA A 50 47.68 -8.29 18.08
CA ALA A 50 46.89 -9.50 18.37
C ALA A 50 45.43 -9.28 18.83
N GLY A 51 44.49 -10.20 18.58
CA GLY A 51 44.57 -11.46 17.83
C GLY A 51 43.20 -12.17 17.67
N SER A 52 43.12 -13.13 16.73
CA SER A 52 42.02 -14.12 16.53
C SER A 52 42.36 -15.45 17.29
N PRO A 53 41.61 -16.60 17.27
CA PRO A 53 40.57 -17.04 16.30
C PRO A 53 39.38 -17.99 16.75
N GLN A 54 38.37 -18.08 15.88
CA GLN A 54 37.64 -19.26 15.31
C GLN A 54 37.52 -20.66 16.00
N ARG A 55 36.29 -21.25 15.96
CA ARG A 55 35.89 -22.70 15.79
C ARG A 55 34.34 -22.78 15.55
N PHE A 56 33.62 -23.76 14.95
CA PHE A 56 33.72 -25.21 14.63
C PHE A 56 33.23 -26.18 15.75
N VAL A 57 32.40 -27.25 15.56
CA VAL A 57 31.75 -27.94 14.38
C VAL A 57 30.38 -28.60 14.83
N VAL A 58 29.74 -29.45 13.97
CA VAL A 58 28.61 -30.43 14.19
C VAL A 58 27.18 -29.81 14.32
N GLU A 59 26.04 -30.27 13.76
CA GLU A 59 25.53 -31.42 12.93
C GLU A 59 24.77 -32.58 13.65
N ALA A 60 24.06 -33.45 12.88
CA ALA A 60 23.33 -34.69 13.23
C ALA A 60 21.94 -34.58 13.95
N SER A 61 20.98 -35.51 13.84
CA SER A 61 20.64 -36.54 12.79
C SER A 61 19.30 -37.27 13.11
N GLY A 62 18.64 -37.88 12.10
CA GLY A 62 17.63 -38.97 12.24
C GLY A 62 16.21 -38.63 11.73
N ASP A 63 15.50 -39.42 10.91
CA ASP A 63 15.06 -40.85 10.98
C ASP A 63 13.81 -41.09 11.87
N LYS A 64 12.79 -41.90 11.51
CA LYS A 64 12.43 -42.68 10.28
C LYS A 64 10.98 -43.24 10.39
N ILE A 65 10.47 -43.92 9.33
CA ILE A 65 9.42 -45.00 9.35
C ILE A 65 7.96 -44.56 9.67
N ARG A 66 6.87 -45.31 9.34
CA ARG A 66 6.33 -45.94 8.08
C ARG A 66 5.03 -46.75 8.43
N ALA A 67 4.17 -47.04 7.43
CA ALA A 67 3.01 -47.96 7.41
C ALA A 67 1.66 -47.36 7.89
N GLU A 68 0.48 -47.56 7.28
CA GLU A 68 -0.15 -48.57 6.37
C GLU A 68 -1.06 -49.63 7.06
N GLY A 69 -2.20 -49.93 6.42
CA GLY A 69 -3.30 -50.78 6.91
C GLY A 69 -4.59 -49.97 7.19
N SER A 70 -5.79 -50.12 6.57
CA SER A 70 -6.44 -51.02 5.58
C SER A 70 -7.61 -51.86 6.13
N VAL A 71 -8.55 -52.24 5.24
CA VAL A 71 -9.66 -53.23 5.37
C VAL A 71 -11.05 -52.77 5.95
N GLU A 72 -12.07 -52.82 5.08
CA GLU A 72 -13.51 -53.28 5.15
C GLU A 72 -14.32 -53.28 6.50
N SER A 73 -15.66 -53.20 6.59
CA SER A 73 -16.70 -53.98 5.85
C SER A 73 -18.19 -53.65 6.22
N ARG A 74 -19.10 -53.78 5.23
CA ARG A 74 -20.50 -54.33 5.21
C ARG A 74 -21.72 -53.92 6.12
N ASP A 75 -22.82 -53.59 5.39
CA ASP A 75 -24.19 -54.19 5.37
C ASP A 75 -25.37 -53.85 6.34
N SER A 76 -26.60 -54.03 5.76
CA SER A 76 -27.94 -54.29 6.37
C SER A 76 -28.83 -53.07 6.77
N VAL A 77 -30.19 -53.09 6.73
CA VAL A 77 -31.18 -54.03 6.13
C VAL A 77 -32.56 -53.35 5.82
N CYS A 78 -33.41 -54.04 5.04
CA CYS A 78 -34.73 -53.65 4.48
C CYS A 78 -35.93 -53.52 5.48
N ARG A 79 -37.00 -52.78 5.09
CA ARG A 79 -38.40 -53.03 5.51
C ARG A 79 -39.46 -52.64 4.45
N LYS A 80 -40.64 -53.29 4.46
CA LYS A 80 -41.77 -53.13 3.52
C LYS A 80 -43.12 -52.98 4.25
N SER A 81 -44.07 -52.22 3.67
CA SER A 81 -45.54 -52.32 3.91
C SER A 81 -46.30 -51.37 2.95
N ARG A 82 -47.61 -51.49 2.68
CA ARG A 82 -48.50 -52.66 2.49
C ARG A 82 -49.76 -52.15 1.75
N ALA A 83 -50.27 -52.86 0.74
CA ALA A 83 -51.46 -52.44 -0.01
C ALA A 83 -52.78 -52.65 0.74
N ARG A 84 -53.83 -51.92 0.36
CA ARG A 84 -55.24 -52.19 0.71
C ARG A 84 -56.12 -52.16 -0.54
N THR A 85 -57.06 -53.10 -0.63
CA THR A 85 -58.05 -53.25 -1.69
C THR A 85 -59.43 -52.75 -1.26
N ALA A 86 -60.20 -52.27 -2.24
CA ALA A 86 -61.66 -52.17 -2.25
C ALA A 86 -62.08 -52.62 -3.68
N ALA A 87 -62.96 -53.60 -3.87
CA ALA A 87 -64.42 -53.48 -3.71
C ALA A 87 -64.99 -52.32 -4.57
N GLY A 88 -65.84 -52.52 -5.57
CA GLY A 88 -66.42 -53.77 -6.08
C GLY A 88 -67.93 -53.64 -6.27
N MET A 89 -68.36 -53.04 -7.37
CA MET A 89 -69.78 -52.95 -7.74
C MET A 89 -69.97 -53.19 -9.24
N ARG A 90 -70.83 -54.14 -9.60
CA ARG A 90 -71.32 -54.30 -10.98
C ARG A 90 -72.42 -53.26 -11.23
N ARG A 91 -72.34 -52.56 -12.36
CA ARG A 91 -73.32 -51.54 -12.77
C ARG A 91 -74.31 -52.18 -13.75
N PRO A 92 -75.63 -52.12 -13.52
CA PRO A 92 -76.62 -52.51 -14.53
C PRO A 92 -76.54 -51.60 -15.76
N LEU A 93 -76.90 -52.11 -16.94
CA LEU A 93 -77.21 -51.27 -18.09
C LEU A 93 -78.55 -50.58 -17.83
N ALA A 94 -78.51 -49.28 -17.51
CA ALA A 94 -79.69 -48.43 -17.45
C ALA A 94 -79.85 -47.72 -18.80
N THR A 95 -80.95 -48.00 -19.52
CA THR A 95 -81.24 -47.45 -20.85
C THR A 95 -81.65 -45.97 -20.83
N PHE A 96 -81.82 -45.39 -19.63
CA PHE A 96 -82.18 -43.99 -19.42
C PHE A 96 -81.24 -43.33 -18.39
N PRO A 97 -80.95 -42.03 -18.51
CA PRO A 97 -80.17 -41.30 -17.50
C PRO A 97 -80.90 -41.28 -16.15
N PRO A 98 -80.17 -41.33 -15.01
CA PRO A 98 -80.79 -41.19 -13.70
C PRO A 98 -81.38 -39.78 -13.51
N PRO A 99 -82.45 -39.62 -12.70
CA PRO A 99 -83.10 -38.32 -12.51
C PRO A 99 -82.13 -37.24 -12.01
N ASP A 100 -81.30 -37.58 -11.03
CA ASP A 100 -80.27 -36.69 -10.46
C ASP A 100 -79.04 -36.49 -11.37
N LEU A 101 -79.03 -36.97 -12.63
CA LEU A 101 -77.86 -36.79 -13.53
C LEU A 101 -77.46 -35.32 -13.66
N ARG A 102 -78.43 -34.39 -13.72
CA ARG A 102 -78.16 -32.95 -13.79
C ARG A 102 -77.40 -32.46 -12.55
N GLU A 103 -77.79 -32.93 -11.38
CA GLU A 103 -77.19 -32.57 -10.09
C GLU A 103 -75.81 -33.22 -9.94
N GLN A 104 -75.68 -34.51 -10.27
CA GLN A 104 -74.42 -35.24 -10.29
C GLN A 104 -73.40 -34.61 -11.25
N CYS A 105 -73.82 -34.19 -12.45
CA CYS A 105 -72.98 -33.43 -13.38
C CYS A 105 -72.58 -32.05 -12.84
N SER A 106 -73.51 -31.33 -12.18
CA SER A 106 -73.20 -30.03 -11.57
C SER A 106 -72.23 -30.15 -10.38
N ALA A 107 -72.36 -31.21 -9.58
CA ALA A 107 -71.48 -31.54 -8.47
C ALA A 107 -70.08 -31.95 -8.98
N ALA A 108 -70.02 -32.75 -10.05
CA ALA A 108 -68.75 -33.10 -10.70
C ALA A 108 -68.04 -31.86 -11.28
N SER A 109 -68.80 -30.96 -11.92
CA SER A 109 -68.26 -29.74 -12.53
C SER A 109 -67.77 -28.73 -11.47
N THR A 110 -68.51 -28.54 -10.38
CA THR A 110 -68.09 -27.70 -9.26
C THR A 110 -66.92 -28.30 -8.48
N ALA A 111 -66.87 -29.64 -8.30
CA ALA A 111 -65.71 -30.33 -7.75
C ALA A 111 -64.45 -30.10 -8.61
N MET A 112 -64.54 -30.32 -9.92
CA MET A 112 -63.47 -30.03 -10.89
C MET A 112 -62.99 -28.58 -10.82
N ALA A 113 -63.92 -27.62 -10.84
CA ALA A 113 -63.60 -26.19 -10.71
C ALA A 113 -62.92 -25.86 -9.37
N SER A 114 -63.38 -26.43 -8.25
CA SER A 114 -62.77 -26.23 -6.93
C SER A 114 -61.35 -26.81 -6.86
N GLN A 115 -61.10 -27.97 -7.46
CA GLN A 115 -59.77 -28.58 -7.53
C GLN A 115 -58.83 -27.76 -8.41
N TYR A 116 -59.33 -27.23 -9.53
CA TYR A 116 -58.60 -26.30 -10.39
C TYR A 116 -58.22 -25.01 -9.63
N MET A 117 -59.18 -24.37 -8.95
CA MET A 117 -58.95 -23.17 -8.15
C MET A 117 -57.96 -23.37 -7.00
N ARG A 118 -58.00 -24.52 -6.31
CA ARG A 118 -56.99 -24.88 -5.28
C ARG A 118 -55.58 -24.91 -5.89
N LYS A 119 -55.39 -25.60 -7.01
CA LYS A 119 -54.10 -25.64 -7.73
C LYS A 119 -53.64 -24.27 -8.25
N VAL A 120 -54.57 -23.42 -8.72
CA VAL A 120 -54.24 -22.04 -9.14
C VAL A 120 -53.75 -21.20 -7.95
N ARG A 121 -54.41 -21.27 -6.78
CA ARG A 121 -53.94 -20.60 -5.53
C ARG A 121 -52.56 -21.09 -5.10
N GLU A 122 -52.29 -22.39 -5.23
CA GLU A 122 -50.97 -22.97 -4.89
C GLU A 122 -49.85 -22.42 -5.80
N VAL A 123 -50.11 -22.29 -7.11
CA VAL A 123 -49.20 -21.71 -8.11
C VAL A 123 -49.02 -20.19 -7.92
N GLU A 124 -50.10 -19.45 -7.69
CA GLU A 124 -50.08 -18.02 -7.38
C GLU A 124 -49.21 -17.75 -6.14
N ALA A 125 -49.47 -18.47 -5.04
CA ALA A 125 -48.69 -18.36 -3.82
C ALA A 125 -47.22 -18.77 -4.04
N GLN A 126 -46.92 -19.70 -4.95
CA GLN A 126 -45.53 -20.07 -5.30
C GLN A 126 -44.82 -18.93 -6.04
N LEU A 127 -45.49 -18.29 -7.00
CA LEU A 127 -44.97 -17.13 -7.74
C LEU A 127 -44.73 -15.93 -6.80
N GLN A 128 -45.66 -15.63 -5.89
CA GLN A 128 -45.50 -14.58 -4.88
C GLN A 128 -44.35 -14.88 -3.92
N ARG A 129 -44.23 -16.11 -3.39
CA ARG A 129 -43.11 -16.53 -2.55
C ARG A 129 -41.77 -16.38 -3.27
N GLN A 130 -41.70 -16.71 -4.56
CA GLN A 130 -40.49 -16.51 -5.35
C GLN A 130 -40.19 -15.01 -5.56
N ALA A 131 -41.19 -14.17 -5.81
CA ALA A 131 -41.00 -12.71 -5.94
C ALA A 131 -40.48 -12.08 -4.63
N GLY A 132 -40.93 -12.58 -3.48
CA GLY A 132 -40.35 -12.25 -2.16
C GLY A 132 -38.87 -12.58 -2.07
N ARG A 133 -38.46 -13.80 -2.46
CA ARG A 133 -37.04 -14.22 -2.49
C ARG A 133 -36.18 -13.37 -3.42
N VAL A 134 -36.71 -12.96 -4.57
CA VAL A 134 -36.03 -12.03 -5.50
C VAL A 134 -35.87 -10.65 -4.86
N THR A 135 -36.92 -10.14 -4.21
CA THR A 135 -36.89 -8.84 -3.52
C THR A 135 -35.87 -8.84 -2.37
N GLU A 136 -35.77 -9.94 -1.61
CA GLU A 136 -34.72 -10.13 -0.61
C GLU A 136 -33.30 -10.15 -1.20
N GLU A 137 -33.06 -10.77 -2.36
CA GLU A 137 -31.74 -10.71 -3.00
C GLU A 137 -31.43 -9.32 -3.55
N VAL A 138 -32.43 -8.56 -4.02
CA VAL A 138 -32.25 -7.16 -4.42
C VAL A 138 -31.75 -6.32 -3.23
N THR A 139 -32.35 -6.44 -2.03
CA THR A 139 -31.86 -5.68 -0.86
C THR A 139 -30.47 -6.13 -0.41
N LYS A 140 -30.18 -7.44 -0.43
CA LYS A 140 -28.86 -8.00 -0.11
C LYS A 140 -27.79 -7.53 -1.11
N LEU A 141 -28.11 -7.46 -2.41
CA LEU A 141 -27.18 -7.01 -3.46
C LEU A 141 -27.00 -5.49 -3.46
N GLN A 142 -28.04 -4.72 -3.10
CA GLN A 142 -27.95 -3.27 -2.88
C GLN A 142 -26.95 -2.93 -1.75
N GLY A 143 -26.95 -3.70 -0.64
CA GLY A 143 -25.97 -3.52 0.42
C GLY A 143 -24.52 -3.75 -0.03
N GLU A 144 -24.28 -4.72 -0.92
CA GLU A 144 -22.96 -4.96 -1.50
C GLU A 144 -22.56 -3.90 -2.54
N ARG A 145 -23.52 -3.36 -3.30
CA ARG A 145 -23.31 -2.17 -4.15
C ARG A 145 -22.85 -0.98 -3.32
N ASP A 146 -23.48 -0.75 -2.17
CA ASP A 146 -23.15 0.37 -1.29
C ASP A 146 -21.80 0.15 -0.55
N ASN A 147 -21.37 -1.10 -0.37
CA ASN A 147 -20.01 -1.45 0.02
C ASN A 147 -19.00 -1.05 -1.08
N LEU A 148 -19.23 -1.45 -2.34
CA LEU A 148 -18.40 -1.08 -3.49
C LEU A 148 -18.26 0.45 -3.63
N GLU A 149 -19.38 1.19 -3.53
CA GLU A 149 -19.38 2.65 -3.66
C GLU A 149 -18.75 3.38 -2.45
N ARG A 150 -18.65 2.74 -1.28
CA ARG A 150 -17.81 3.22 -0.16
C ARG A 150 -16.32 2.99 -0.42
N THR A 151 -15.92 1.79 -0.84
CA THR A 151 -14.50 1.49 -1.14
C THR A 151 -13.98 2.28 -2.34
N LEU A 152 -14.78 2.49 -3.39
CA LEU A 152 -14.43 3.35 -4.51
C LEU A 152 -14.27 4.82 -4.11
N ARG A 153 -15.06 5.34 -3.15
CA ARG A 153 -14.82 6.65 -2.56
C ARG A 153 -13.48 6.70 -1.82
N SER A 154 -13.17 5.68 -1.02
CA SER A 154 -11.88 5.53 -0.33
C SER A 154 -10.70 5.62 -1.32
N LEU A 155 -10.65 4.72 -2.32
CA LEU A 155 -9.61 4.69 -3.36
C LEU A 155 -9.49 6.03 -4.13
N ARG A 156 -10.61 6.71 -4.40
CA ARG A 156 -10.59 8.05 -5.03
C ARG A 156 -9.94 9.09 -4.12
N THR A 157 -10.17 9.07 -2.80
CA THR A 157 -9.42 9.94 -1.87
C THR A 157 -7.93 9.60 -1.86
N ASP A 158 -7.56 8.32 -1.86
CA ASP A 158 -6.15 7.90 -1.90
C ASP A 158 -5.41 8.36 -3.15
N LEU A 159 -6.05 8.30 -4.32
CA LEU A 159 -5.47 8.85 -5.55
C LEU A 159 -5.23 10.37 -5.44
N THR A 160 -6.07 11.13 -4.72
CA THR A 160 -5.79 12.55 -4.45
C THR A 160 -4.68 12.78 -3.42
N ILE A 161 -4.55 11.90 -2.42
CA ILE A 161 -3.50 11.97 -1.39
C ILE A 161 -2.14 11.57 -1.99
N ASN A 162 -2.09 10.54 -2.82
CA ASN A 162 -0.92 10.17 -3.62
C ASN A 162 -0.51 11.32 -4.55
N LYS A 163 -1.47 11.92 -5.28
CA LYS A 163 -1.22 13.12 -6.12
C LYS A 163 -0.57 14.24 -5.30
N ARG A 164 -1.18 14.65 -4.18
CA ARG A 164 -0.64 15.68 -3.26
C ARG A 164 0.72 15.31 -2.65
N SER A 165 0.95 14.02 -2.38
CA SER A 165 2.24 13.51 -1.89
C SER A 165 3.34 13.71 -2.93
N ARG A 166 3.05 13.36 -4.20
CA ARG A 166 3.97 13.54 -5.33
C ARG A 166 4.21 15.01 -5.67
N GLU A 167 3.16 15.83 -5.66
CA GLU A 167 3.24 17.30 -5.84
C GLU A 167 4.03 18.00 -4.72
N SER A 168 4.05 17.41 -3.51
CA SER A 168 4.90 17.86 -2.41
C SER A 168 6.36 17.41 -2.61
N ARG A 169 6.62 16.15 -3.01
CA ARG A 169 8.00 15.69 -3.32
C ARG A 169 8.64 16.46 -4.47
N SER A 170 7.88 16.88 -5.48
CA SER A 170 8.40 17.74 -6.56
C SER A 170 8.80 19.15 -6.12
N LYS A 171 8.53 19.55 -4.86
CA LYS A 171 9.03 20.80 -4.24
C LYS A 171 10.28 20.58 -3.38
N ARG A 172 10.74 19.34 -3.21
CA ARG A 172 12.02 19.02 -2.57
C ARG A 172 13.16 19.65 -3.38
N PRO A 173 14.18 20.25 -2.75
CA PRO A 173 15.36 20.72 -3.47
C PRO A 173 15.94 19.60 -4.33
N ALA A 174 16.08 19.85 -5.63
CA ALA A 174 16.41 18.80 -6.59
C ALA A 174 17.76 18.14 -6.26
N PRO A 175 17.84 16.80 -6.22
CA PRO A 175 19.14 16.13 -6.20
C PRO A 175 19.88 16.49 -7.49
N THR A 176 21.18 16.79 -7.40
CA THR A 176 21.98 17.15 -8.58
C THR A 176 22.29 15.96 -9.51
N ASN A 177 21.74 14.79 -9.22
CA ASN A 177 21.91 13.55 -9.98
C ASN A 177 20.54 13.06 -10.50
N THR A 178 20.53 12.49 -11.69
CA THR A 178 19.34 12.25 -12.52
C THR A 178 18.53 10.98 -12.20
N GLU A 179 18.94 10.21 -11.19
CA GLU A 179 18.34 8.92 -10.85
C GLU A 179 17.06 9.03 -10.01
N LYS A 180 16.17 8.05 -10.18
CA LYS A 180 14.84 8.04 -9.56
C LYS A 180 14.96 7.67 -8.08
N ASP A 181 14.42 8.50 -7.19
CA ASP A 181 14.31 8.14 -5.76
C ASP A 181 13.44 6.88 -5.59
N SER A 182 13.82 6.00 -4.67
CA SER A 182 13.01 4.84 -4.32
C SER A 182 11.65 5.25 -3.75
N ALA A 183 11.57 6.37 -3.01
CA ALA A 183 10.29 6.88 -2.50
C ALA A 183 9.39 7.48 -3.61
N ASP A 184 9.95 8.09 -4.64
CA ASP A 184 9.18 8.54 -5.82
C ASP A 184 8.68 7.33 -6.63
N SER A 185 9.49 6.28 -6.71
CA SER A 185 9.16 5.01 -7.36
C SER A 185 8.03 4.28 -6.62
N LEU A 186 8.08 4.25 -5.28
CA LEU A 186 7.00 3.71 -4.43
C LEU A 186 5.70 4.50 -4.59
N LEU A 187 5.75 5.84 -4.63
CA LEU A 187 4.57 6.68 -4.88
C LEU A 187 4.00 6.49 -6.30
N LEU A 188 4.84 6.23 -7.30
CA LEU A 188 4.39 5.89 -8.65
C LEU A 188 3.73 4.50 -8.70
N TRP A 189 4.24 3.54 -7.94
CA TRP A 189 3.64 2.21 -7.81
C TRP A 189 2.29 2.26 -7.06
N GLU A 190 2.21 2.94 -5.90
CA GLU A 190 0.94 3.17 -5.18
C GLU A 190 -0.12 3.79 -6.11
N ARG A 191 0.26 4.74 -6.97
CA ARG A 191 -0.67 5.34 -7.94
C ARG A 191 -1.23 4.31 -8.92
N LYS A 192 -0.41 3.37 -9.42
CA LYS A 192 -0.84 2.32 -10.35
C LYS A 192 -1.76 1.34 -9.65
N GLU A 193 -1.32 0.81 -8.52
CA GLU A 193 -2.05 -0.13 -7.67
C GLU A 193 -3.47 0.38 -7.34
N LEU A 194 -3.59 1.63 -6.86
CA LEU A 194 -4.88 2.26 -6.57
C LEU A 194 -5.75 2.50 -7.81
N ALA A 195 -5.14 2.73 -8.98
CA ALA A 195 -5.87 2.93 -10.23
C ALA A 195 -6.39 1.61 -10.80
N GLU A 196 -5.61 0.54 -10.73
CA GLU A 196 -6.01 -0.83 -11.05
C GLU A 196 -7.17 -1.27 -10.15
N LEU A 197 -7.03 -1.14 -8.82
CA LEU A 197 -8.09 -1.44 -7.86
C LEU A 197 -9.37 -0.64 -8.10
N LYS A 198 -9.26 0.62 -8.53
CA LYS A 198 -10.42 1.45 -8.91
C LYS A 198 -11.14 0.87 -10.12
N LEU A 199 -10.42 0.48 -11.17
CA LEU A 199 -11.00 -0.11 -12.38
C LEU A 199 -11.66 -1.48 -12.09
N ASP A 200 -10.96 -2.33 -11.32
CA ASP A 200 -11.44 -3.64 -10.84
C ASP A 200 -12.81 -3.53 -10.13
N LEU A 201 -12.97 -2.54 -9.25
CA LEU A 201 -14.21 -2.33 -8.50
C LEU A 201 -15.27 -1.56 -9.31
N GLU A 202 -14.89 -0.75 -10.31
CA GLU A 202 -15.84 -0.10 -11.23
C GLU A 202 -16.44 -1.10 -12.24
N GLU A 203 -15.68 -2.10 -12.70
CA GLU A 203 -16.21 -3.25 -13.47
C GLU A 203 -17.24 -4.04 -12.65
N VAL A 204 -16.87 -4.42 -11.42
CA VAL A 204 -17.74 -5.18 -10.51
C VAL A 204 -18.99 -4.38 -10.13
N LEU A 205 -18.90 -3.05 -9.98
CA LEU A 205 -20.05 -2.18 -9.77
C LEU A 205 -20.97 -2.12 -11.01
N GLY A 206 -20.41 -2.13 -12.22
CA GLY A 206 -21.18 -2.27 -13.47
C GLY A 206 -21.97 -3.57 -13.50
N ASN A 207 -21.31 -4.70 -13.26
CA ASN A 207 -21.94 -6.03 -13.18
C ASN A 207 -22.99 -6.12 -12.06
N THR A 208 -22.82 -5.38 -10.97
CA THR A 208 -23.81 -5.28 -9.87
C THR A 208 -25.08 -4.56 -10.32
N ARG A 209 -24.94 -3.49 -11.12
CA ARG A 209 -26.07 -2.69 -11.62
C ARG A 209 -26.91 -3.44 -12.66
N THR A 210 -26.28 -4.19 -13.57
CA THR A 210 -26.99 -5.03 -14.54
C THR A 210 -27.72 -6.18 -13.85
N GLN A 211 -27.10 -6.84 -12.87
CA GLN A 211 -27.77 -7.90 -12.10
C GLN A 211 -28.96 -7.38 -11.28
N LEU A 212 -28.88 -6.17 -10.72
CA LEU A 212 -30.02 -5.51 -10.05
C LEU A 212 -31.19 -5.23 -11.02
N GLN A 213 -30.90 -4.87 -12.27
CA GLN A 213 -31.93 -4.70 -13.32
C GLN A 213 -32.59 -6.03 -13.67
N ALA A 214 -31.80 -7.10 -13.90
CA ALA A 214 -32.30 -8.43 -14.21
C ALA A 214 -33.17 -9.03 -13.09
N LEU A 215 -32.78 -8.86 -11.82
CA LEU A 215 -33.61 -9.24 -10.67
C LEU A 215 -34.92 -8.43 -10.62
N GLY A 216 -34.85 -7.12 -10.90
CA GLY A 216 -36.04 -6.26 -10.97
C GLY A 216 -37.02 -6.68 -12.08
N GLU A 217 -36.50 -7.11 -13.24
CA GLU A 217 -37.29 -7.67 -14.34
C GLU A 217 -37.90 -9.02 -13.98
N SER A 218 -37.12 -9.93 -13.39
CA SER A 218 -37.61 -11.22 -12.90
C SER A 218 -38.73 -11.04 -11.87
N SER A 219 -38.60 -10.11 -10.93
CA SER A 219 -39.66 -9.80 -9.95
C SER A 219 -40.93 -9.27 -10.62
N ARG A 220 -40.82 -8.38 -11.63
CA ARG A 220 -41.98 -7.91 -12.41
C ARG A 220 -42.66 -9.04 -13.18
N GLN A 221 -41.89 -9.95 -13.79
CA GLN A 221 -42.44 -11.10 -14.52
C GLN A 221 -43.17 -12.08 -13.58
N LEU A 222 -42.61 -12.35 -12.40
CA LEU A 222 -43.24 -13.20 -11.37
C LEU A 222 -44.57 -12.61 -10.89
N LEU A 223 -44.58 -11.32 -10.55
CA LEU A 223 -45.78 -10.63 -10.07
C LEU A 223 -46.86 -10.54 -11.16
N ALA A 224 -46.49 -10.30 -12.42
CA ALA A 224 -47.43 -10.32 -13.54
C ALA A 224 -48.04 -11.73 -13.76
N CYS A 225 -47.23 -12.79 -13.67
CA CYS A 225 -47.74 -14.15 -13.73
C CYS A 225 -48.66 -14.48 -12.54
N ALA A 226 -48.34 -13.98 -11.35
CA ALA A 226 -49.18 -14.14 -10.16
C ALA A 226 -50.52 -13.41 -10.31
N SER A 227 -50.55 -12.15 -10.78
CA SER A 227 -51.79 -11.42 -11.00
C SER A 227 -52.67 -12.05 -12.09
N GLU A 228 -52.08 -12.59 -13.16
CA GLU A 228 -52.82 -13.38 -14.15
C GLU A 228 -53.44 -14.64 -13.55
N ARG A 229 -52.82 -15.27 -12.53
CA ARG A 229 -53.40 -16.44 -11.85
C ARG A 229 -54.46 -16.01 -10.84
N ALA A 230 -54.25 -14.91 -10.12
CA ALA A 230 -55.23 -14.35 -9.17
C ALA A 230 -56.56 -13.98 -9.85
N GLN A 231 -56.52 -13.35 -11.04
CA GLN A 231 -57.72 -13.02 -11.83
C GLN A 231 -58.60 -14.25 -12.15
N VAL A 232 -58.00 -15.42 -12.34
CA VAL A 232 -58.74 -16.68 -12.60
C VAL A 232 -59.51 -17.15 -11.36
N LEU A 233 -59.17 -16.67 -10.16
CA LEU A 233 -59.87 -16.94 -8.90
C LEU A 233 -61.00 -15.94 -8.60
N GLU A 234 -61.00 -14.77 -9.24
CA GLU A 234 -62.03 -13.73 -9.06
C GLU A 234 -63.33 -14.07 -9.81
N LEU A 235 -63.24 -14.93 -10.84
CA LEU A 235 -64.35 -15.27 -11.74
C LEU A 235 -65.38 -16.26 -11.16
N LEU A 236 -65.18 -16.79 -9.94
CA LEU A 236 -66.09 -17.75 -9.31
C LEU A 236 -66.29 -17.46 -7.81
N PRO A 237 -67.50 -17.68 -7.25
CA PRO A 237 -67.77 -17.44 -5.83
C PRO A 237 -66.88 -18.27 -4.91
N SER A 238 -66.42 -17.67 -3.82
CA SER A 238 -65.62 -18.36 -2.79
C SER A 238 -66.49 -19.23 -1.86
N THR A 239 -67.08 -20.30 -2.40
CA THR A 239 -67.70 -21.36 -1.60
C THR A 239 -66.64 -22.16 -0.86
N GLY A 240 -66.29 -21.69 0.33
CA GLY A 240 -65.33 -22.36 1.21
C GLY A 240 -65.81 -23.76 1.62
N SER A 241 -64.99 -24.78 1.36
CA SER A 241 -65.13 -26.10 1.96
C SER A 241 -63.76 -26.62 2.36
N ALA A 242 -63.62 -26.94 3.64
CA ALA A 242 -62.36 -27.29 4.30
C ALA A 242 -62.04 -28.79 4.17
N GLY A 243 -60.78 -29.14 4.43
CA GLY A 243 -60.39 -30.51 4.77
C GLY A 243 -60.39 -31.53 3.63
N THR A 244 -59.24 -31.73 3.00
CA THR A 244 -58.58 -33.05 2.90
C THR A 244 -57.23 -32.91 2.18
N HIS A 245 -56.16 -33.43 2.79
CA HIS A 245 -54.85 -33.51 2.14
C HIS A 245 -54.79 -34.79 1.29
N SER A 246 -54.72 -34.65 -0.03
CA SER A 246 -54.48 -35.76 -0.96
C SER A 246 -53.10 -35.62 -1.61
N THR A 247 -52.08 -36.24 -1.00
CA THR A 247 -50.70 -36.27 -1.50
C THR A 247 -50.59 -37.02 -2.84
N THR A 248 -50.41 -36.30 -3.94
CA THR A 248 -50.17 -36.85 -5.29
C THR A 248 -49.17 -35.98 -6.09
N ASP A 249 -48.00 -35.73 -5.48
CA ASP A 249 -47.04 -34.69 -5.87
C ASP A 249 -46.44 -34.81 -7.28
N HIS A 250 -46.54 -35.98 -7.93
CA HIS A 250 -45.93 -36.23 -9.24
C HIS A 250 -46.80 -35.87 -10.47
N ALA A 251 -48.10 -35.65 -10.32
CA ALA A 251 -48.97 -35.23 -11.44
C ALA A 251 -48.95 -33.71 -11.69
N PHE A 252 -48.27 -32.94 -10.84
CA PHE A 252 -48.41 -31.48 -10.77
C PHE A 252 -47.75 -30.70 -11.91
N MET A 253 -46.81 -31.31 -12.64
CA MET A 253 -45.91 -30.63 -13.59
C MET A 253 -46.31 -30.76 -15.07
N GLN A 254 -47.52 -31.25 -15.39
CA GLN A 254 -48.01 -31.28 -16.77
C GLN A 254 -48.44 -29.88 -17.24
N THR A 255 -47.53 -29.20 -17.93
CA THR A 255 -47.75 -27.87 -18.51
C THR A 255 -48.58 -27.96 -19.79
N HIS A 256 -49.87 -27.64 -19.67
CA HIS A 256 -50.76 -27.37 -20.81
C HIS A 256 -51.19 -25.90 -20.80
N PRO A 257 -51.61 -25.30 -21.94
CA PRO A 257 -52.01 -23.88 -22.00
C PRO A 257 -53.10 -23.51 -20.99
N ASN A 258 -54.05 -24.41 -20.77
CA ASN A 258 -55.19 -24.23 -19.87
C ASN A 258 -54.99 -24.92 -18.49
N SER A 259 -53.77 -25.33 -18.16
CA SER A 259 -53.42 -25.94 -16.86
C SER A 259 -53.33 -24.86 -15.77
N PRO A 260 -53.61 -25.17 -14.49
CA PRO A 260 -53.26 -24.28 -13.37
C PRO A 260 -51.78 -23.84 -13.39
N PHE A 261 -50.91 -24.73 -13.86
CA PHE A 261 -49.48 -24.49 -14.05
C PHE A 261 -49.15 -24.32 -15.54
N THR A 262 -49.22 -23.08 -16.02
CA THR A 262 -48.93 -22.75 -17.42
C THR A 262 -47.41 -22.82 -17.71
N PRO A 263 -47.00 -23.08 -18.97
CA PRO A 263 -45.57 -23.06 -19.33
C PRO A 263 -44.89 -21.71 -19.05
N LYS A 264 -45.64 -20.59 -19.12
CA LYS A 264 -45.16 -19.24 -18.75
C LYS A 264 -44.78 -19.17 -17.26
N CYS A 265 -45.64 -19.69 -16.37
CA CYS A 265 -45.34 -19.75 -14.93
C CYS A 265 -44.09 -20.60 -14.66
N LYS A 266 -43.94 -21.75 -15.34
CA LYS A 266 -42.75 -22.59 -15.24
C LYS A 266 -41.48 -21.84 -15.67
N GLN A 267 -41.48 -21.27 -16.87
CA GLN A 267 -40.34 -20.53 -17.43
C GLN A 267 -39.88 -19.38 -16.52
N VAL A 268 -40.81 -18.63 -15.93
CA VAL A 268 -40.49 -17.48 -15.06
C VAL A 268 -39.99 -17.91 -13.67
N LEU A 269 -40.45 -19.05 -13.13
CA LEU A 269 -39.89 -19.64 -11.91
C LEU A 269 -38.47 -20.18 -12.13
N GLU A 270 -38.22 -20.82 -13.27
CA GLU A 270 -36.92 -21.36 -13.65
C GLU A 270 -35.90 -20.24 -13.92
N SER A 271 -36.26 -19.22 -14.72
CA SER A 271 -35.39 -18.06 -14.98
C SER A 271 -35.10 -17.26 -13.71
N SER A 272 -36.11 -17.04 -12.86
CA SER A 272 -35.93 -16.40 -11.55
C SER A 272 -34.95 -17.15 -10.66
N SER A 273 -35.04 -18.48 -10.60
CA SER A 273 -34.15 -19.29 -9.77
C SER A 273 -32.70 -19.22 -10.26
N LEU A 274 -32.50 -19.10 -11.57
CA LEU A 274 -31.19 -18.89 -12.19
C LEU A 274 -30.63 -17.48 -11.93
N GLU A 275 -31.46 -16.44 -11.96
CA GLU A 275 -31.04 -15.07 -11.60
C GLU A 275 -30.73 -14.91 -10.10
N LEU A 276 -31.46 -15.61 -9.21
CA LEU A 276 -31.12 -15.72 -7.80
C LEU A 276 -29.73 -16.34 -7.60
N GLN A 277 -29.42 -17.42 -8.33
CA GLN A 277 -28.12 -18.09 -8.27
C GLN A 277 -26.99 -17.18 -8.78
N ARG A 278 -27.21 -16.44 -9.88
CA ARG A 278 -26.29 -15.42 -10.40
C ARG A 278 -26.02 -14.31 -9.37
N SER A 279 -27.07 -13.77 -8.74
CA SER A 279 -26.96 -12.79 -7.64
C SER A 279 -26.09 -13.30 -6.49
N GLN A 280 -26.36 -14.51 -6.00
CA GLN A 280 -25.63 -15.09 -4.86
C GLN A 280 -24.14 -15.30 -5.16
N GLN A 281 -23.81 -15.81 -6.35
CA GLN A 281 -22.43 -15.93 -6.82
C GLN A 281 -21.76 -14.55 -6.98
N LEU A 282 -22.48 -13.55 -7.50
CA LEU A 282 -21.97 -12.19 -7.61
C LEU A 282 -21.68 -11.56 -6.24
N ARG A 283 -22.57 -11.72 -5.24
CA ARG A 283 -22.31 -11.23 -3.86
C ARG A 283 -21.08 -11.89 -3.24
N GLN A 284 -20.81 -13.17 -3.51
CA GLN A 284 -19.57 -13.83 -3.07
C GLN A 284 -18.33 -13.22 -3.77
N ARG A 285 -18.37 -13.03 -5.10
CA ARG A 285 -17.29 -12.37 -5.87
C ARG A 285 -17.05 -10.93 -5.42
N ILE A 286 -18.10 -10.16 -5.09
CA ILE A 286 -17.98 -8.80 -4.55
C ILE A 286 -17.22 -8.81 -3.23
N ARG A 287 -17.59 -9.68 -2.28
CA ARG A 287 -16.91 -9.78 -0.97
C ARG A 287 -15.43 -10.14 -1.11
N GLN A 288 -15.09 -11.07 -2.01
CA GLN A 288 -13.71 -11.47 -2.31
C GLN A 288 -12.89 -10.34 -2.96
N LYS A 289 -13.48 -9.61 -3.93
CA LYS A 289 -12.83 -8.44 -4.55
C LYS A 289 -12.67 -7.29 -3.54
N LEU A 290 -13.64 -7.06 -2.66
CA LEU A 290 -13.56 -6.03 -1.62
C LEU A 290 -12.48 -6.31 -0.57
N SER A 291 -12.38 -7.55 -0.06
CA SER A 291 -11.33 -7.90 0.92
C SER A 291 -9.94 -7.84 0.29
N SER A 292 -9.78 -8.35 -0.93
CA SER A 292 -8.53 -8.27 -1.72
C SER A 292 -8.14 -6.83 -2.05
N ALA A 293 -9.09 -5.98 -2.45
CA ALA A 293 -8.83 -4.57 -2.71
C ALA A 293 -8.41 -3.83 -1.43
N THR A 294 -9.05 -4.11 -0.30
CA THR A 294 -8.73 -3.49 0.99
C THR A 294 -7.33 -3.90 1.48
N SER A 295 -6.94 -5.17 1.32
CA SER A 295 -5.60 -5.63 1.71
C SER A 295 -4.51 -5.08 0.78
N ARG A 296 -4.73 -5.05 -0.55
CA ARG A 296 -3.83 -4.41 -1.54
C ARG A 296 -3.66 -2.91 -1.26
N GLN A 297 -4.77 -2.19 -1.05
CA GLN A 297 -4.79 -0.76 -0.68
C GLN A 297 -3.95 -0.49 0.58
N ASN A 298 -4.20 -1.24 1.66
CA ASN A 298 -3.47 -1.08 2.92
C ASN A 298 -1.97 -1.41 2.77
N ALA A 299 -1.62 -2.48 2.05
CA ALA A 299 -0.23 -2.84 1.77
C ALA A 299 0.50 -1.74 0.97
N ALA A 300 -0.19 -1.12 -0.01
CA ALA A 300 0.37 -0.02 -0.79
C ALA A 300 0.69 1.21 0.07
N HIS A 301 -0.26 1.60 0.95
CA HIS A 301 -0.07 2.72 1.86
C HIS A 301 1.05 2.47 2.88
N LEU A 302 1.13 1.27 3.45
CA LEU A 302 2.19 0.89 4.37
C LEU A 302 3.56 0.92 3.70
N SER A 303 3.67 0.37 2.48
CA SER A 303 4.92 0.39 1.69
C SER A 303 5.41 1.82 1.43
N VAL A 304 4.56 2.72 0.96
CA VAL A 304 4.91 4.13 0.76
C VAL A 304 5.24 4.84 2.08
N ASN A 305 4.44 4.64 3.13
CA ASN A 305 4.67 5.30 4.42
C ASN A 305 6.01 4.85 5.04
N ASN A 306 6.36 3.56 4.94
CA ASN A 306 7.62 3.02 5.42
C ASN A 306 8.80 3.54 4.58
N GLY A 307 8.67 3.60 3.25
CA GLY A 307 9.70 4.19 2.38
C GLY A 307 9.95 5.68 2.67
N LEU A 308 8.89 6.46 2.93
CA LEU A 308 9.00 7.86 3.35
C LEU A 308 9.66 7.99 4.74
N LEU A 309 9.30 7.14 5.70
CA LEU A 309 9.93 7.10 7.03
C LEU A 309 11.42 6.74 6.94
N GLN A 310 11.78 5.80 6.07
CA GLN A 310 13.19 5.47 5.79
C GLN A 310 13.93 6.68 5.21
N LYS A 311 13.37 7.41 4.24
CA LYS A 311 14.01 8.63 3.69
C LYS A 311 14.21 9.71 4.75
N VAL A 312 13.25 9.87 5.66
CA VAL A 312 13.39 10.75 6.84
C VAL A 312 14.55 10.32 7.73
N ALA A 313 14.66 9.03 8.09
CA ALA A 313 15.74 8.52 8.93
C ALA A 313 17.13 8.63 8.25
N GLU A 314 17.20 8.35 6.93
CA GLU A 314 18.41 8.51 6.13
C GLU A 314 18.86 9.98 6.07
N ALA A 315 17.92 10.92 5.92
CA ALA A 315 18.20 12.35 5.89
C ALA A 315 18.62 12.90 7.27
N ASP A 316 17.95 12.49 8.35
CA ASP A 316 18.31 12.91 9.72
C ASP A 316 19.71 12.38 10.11
N SER A 317 20.08 11.15 9.70
CA SER A 317 21.42 10.60 9.89
C SER A 317 22.49 11.36 9.09
N LEU A 318 22.24 11.70 7.82
CA LEU A 318 23.14 12.52 7.02
C LEU A 318 23.26 13.95 7.58
N GLN A 319 22.19 14.52 8.12
CA GLN A 319 22.20 15.83 8.78
C GLN A 319 23.12 15.84 10.01
N GLN A 320 23.14 14.77 10.81
CA GLN A 320 24.06 14.62 11.94
C GLN A 320 25.52 14.58 11.47
N ASN A 321 25.82 13.75 10.46
CA ASN A 321 27.17 13.65 9.90
C ASN A 321 27.66 14.97 9.28
N LEU A 322 26.81 15.66 8.51
CA LEU A 322 27.13 16.99 7.96
C LEU A 322 27.40 18.03 9.06
N ALA A 323 26.62 18.02 10.14
CA ALA A 323 26.82 18.93 11.27
C ALA A 323 28.15 18.66 12.02
N LEU A 324 28.47 17.40 12.28
CA LEU A 324 29.73 16.99 12.91
C LEU A 324 30.95 17.35 12.05
N THR A 325 30.91 17.04 10.74
CA THR A 325 32.00 17.36 9.82
C THR A 325 32.16 18.88 9.66
N CYS A 326 31.06 19.63 9.53
CA CYS A 326 31.09 21.09 9.48
C CYS A 326 31.73 21.71 10.73
N ALA A 327 31.41 21.19 11.93
CA ALA A 327 32.04 21.62 13.18
C ALA A 327 33.55 21.30 13.20
N ALA A 328 33.94 20.11 12.74
CA ALA A 328 35.35 19.72 12.64
C ALA A 328 36.14 20.58 11.64
N THR A 329 35.58 20.89 10.47
CA THR A 329 36.21 21.76 9.47
C THR A 329 36.30 23.21 9.96
N LYS A 330 35.27 23.75 10.63
CA LYS A 330 35.34 25.07 11.30
C LYS A 330 36.44 25.12 12.37
N GLN A 331 36.62 24.04 13.14
CA GLN A 331 37.72 23.93 14.09
C GLN A 331 39.09 23.90 13.39
N ALA A 332 39.22 23.23 12.24
CA ALA A 332 40.44 23.20 11.44
C ALA A 332 40.77 24.58 10.83
N VAL A 333 39.78 25.30 10.28
CA VAL A 333 39.90 26.71 9.86
C VAL A 333 40.44 27.57 11.01
N SER A 334 39.86 27.43 12.20
CA SER A 334 40.29 28.19 13.40
C SER A 334 41.69 27.83 13.90
N ARG A 335 42.20 26.63 13.59
CA ARG A 335 43.59 26.22 13.89
C ARG A 335 44.55 26.80 12.84
N LYS A 336 44.29 26.60 11.55
CA LYS A 336 45.10 27.14 10.45
C LYS A 336 45.20 28.66 10.49
N GLN A 337 44.15 29.36 10.90
CA GLN A 337 44.20 30.82 11.09
C GLN A 337 45.18 31.26 12.19
N ARG A 338 45.40 30.44 13.24
CA ARG A 338 46.39 30.71 14.31
C ARG A 338 47.80 30.37 13.84
N GLU A 339 47.95 29.27 13.10
CA GLU A 339 49.19 28.84 12.47
C GLU A 339 49.73 29.91 11.51
N ILE A 340 48.88 30.42 10.61
CA ILE A 340 49.20 31.57 9.73
C ILE A 340 49.64 32.78 10.55
N LYS A 341 48.90 33.18 11.60
CA LYS A 341 49.31 34.31 12.46
C LYS A 341 50.68 34.11 13.11
N SER A 342 51.00 32.88 13.53
CA SER A 342 52.31 32.53 14.10
C SER A 342 53.43 32.59 13.06
N ILE A 343 53.18 32.10 11.84
CA ILE A 343 54.12 32.17 10.72
C ILE A 343 54.34 33.63 10.29
N SER A 344 53.29 34.44 10.17
CA SER A 344 53.38 35.87 9.83
C SER A 344 54.17 36.66 10.87
N TYR A 345 53.92 36.42 12.17
CA TYR A 345 54.71 37.03 13.25
C TYR A 345 56.19 36.63 13.15
N SER A 346 56.46 35.33 12.95
CA SER A 346 57.82 34.82 12.77
C SER A 346 58.51 35.42 11.55
N ARG A 347 57.78 35.61 10.44
CA ARG A 347 58.30 36.23 9.21
C ARG A 347 58.66 37.70 9.46
N GLY A 348 57.81 38.48 10.11
CA GLY A 348 58.11 39.86 10.50
C GLY A 348 59.37 39.96 11.38
N ARG A 349 59.52 39.06 12.36
CA ARG A 349 60.73 38.99 13.20
C ARG A 349 62.01 38.62 12.43
N VAL A 350 61.91 37.89 11.32
CA VAL A 350 63.04 37.54 10.42
C VAL A 350 63.31 38.63 9.38
N GLN A 351 62.29 39.41 8.98
CA GLN A 351 62.43 40.56 8.08
C GLN A 351 63.10 41.76 8.77
N GLY A 352 62.96 41.90 10.09
CA GLY A 352 63.58 42.97 10.88
C GLY A 352 62.70 44.23 10.98
N PRO A 353 63.23 45.32 11.55
CA PRO A 353 62.51 46.59 11.63
C PRO A 353 62.38 47.26 10.26
N GLU A 354 61.27 47.95 10.03
CA GLU A 354 60.99 48.67 8.78
C GLU A 354 61.90 49.91 8.58
N TYR A 355 62.42 50.47 9.68
CA TYR A 355 63.34 51.60 9.66
C TYR A 355 64.70 51.26 10.27
N ASN A 356 65.79 51.66 9.60
CA ASN A 356 67.17 51.48 10.08
C ASN A 356 67.44 52.08 11.48
N ARG A 357 66.63 53.04 11.94
CA ARG A 357 66.78 53.66 13.27
C ARG A 357 66.46 52.68 14.41
N ASP A 358 65.55 51.73 14.18
CA ASP A 358 65.06 50.81 15.20
C ASP A 358 65.89 49.51 15.30
N THR A 359 66.93 49.39 14.47
CA THR A 359 67.89 48.28 14.55
C THR A 359 68.67 48.33 15.86
N LEU A 360 68.77 47.20 16.57
CA LEU A 360 69.54 47.11 17.81
C LEU A 360 71.03 47.25 17.51
N THR A 361 71.80 47.79 18.46
CA THR A 361 73.27 47.97 18.30
C THR A 361 74.03 46.69 17.99
N ARG A 362 73.45 45.52 18.32
CA ARG A 362 73.99 44.19 17.97
C ARG A 362 73.77 43.81 16.50
N GLU A 363 72.76 44.37 15.84
CA GLU A 363 72.32 44.00 14.48
C GLU A 363 72.96 44.87 13.39
N LYS A 364 73.45 46.07 13.75
CA LYS A 364 74.00 47.05 12.80
C LYS A 364 75.27 46.53 12.11
N LEU A 365 75.28 46.59 10.79
CA LEU A 365 76.41 46.13 9.96
C LEU A 365 77.69 46.97 10.11
N ASN A 366 77.60 48.17 10.66
CA ASN A 366 78.76 49.04 10.94
C ASN A 366 79.48 48.72 12.26
N ARG A 367 79.08 47.66 12.99
CA ARG A 367 79.81 47.20 14.19
C ARG A 367 81.25 46.77 13.81
N PRO A 368 82.33 47.21 14.50
CA PRO A 368 83.72 46.96 14.08
C PRO A 368 84.06 45.49 13.82
N LEU A 369 83.50 44.58 14.61
CA LEU A 369 83.66 43.12 14.43
C LEU A 369 83.18 42.62 13.05
N VAL A 370 82.09 43.17 12.51
CA VAL A 370 81.61 42.84 11.16
C VAL A 370 82.46 43.49 10.09
N GLN A 371 82.92 44.73 10.31
CA GLN A 371 83.83 45.40 9.37
C GLN A 371 85.17 44.65 9.23
N VAL A 372 85.68 44.05 10.31
CA VAL A 372 86.85 43.15 10.25
C VAL A 372 86.52 41.86 9.51
N TYR A 373 85.40 41.19 9.84
CA TYR A 373 85.01 39.94 9.16
C TYR A 373 84.79 40.13 7.64
N GLN A 374 84.18 41.26 7.24
CA GLN A 374 83.94 41.61 5.84
C GLN A 374 85.21 41.86 5.02
N ARG A 375 86.36 42.14 5.66
CA ARG A 375 87.67 42.22 4.97
C ARG A 375 88.22 40.85 4.57
N HIS A 376 87.74 39.77 5.19
CA HIS A 376 88.21 38.40 4.95
C HIS A 376 87.15 37.51 4.28
N ALA A 377 85.86 37.82 4.39
CA ALA A 377 84.78 37.08 3.75
C ALA A 377 83.71 38.02 3.15
N LEU A 378 83.45 37.87 1.85
CA LEU A 378 82.52 38.71 1.06
C LEU A 378 81.04 38.65 1.51
N ARG A 379 80.64 37.67 2.33
CA ARG A 379 79.26 37.50 2.81
C ARG A 379 79.22 36.94 4.24
N LEU A 380 78.30 37.46 5.06
CA LEU A 380 78.00 36.92 6.39
C LEU A 380 77.16 35.63 6.27
N PRO A 381 77.53 34.52 6.94
CA PRO A 381 76.73 33.28 6.91
C PRO A 381 75.37 33.44 7.60
N GLU A 382 75.26 34.38 8.54
CA GLU A 382 74.01 34.77 9.22
C GLU A 382 72.96 35.26 8.21
N ALA A 383 73.35 36.13 7.27
CA ALA A 383 72.46 36.69 6.26
C ALA A 383 71.93 35.64 5.28
N ALA A 384 72.76 34.66 4.90
CA ALA A 384 72.33 33.53 4.07
C ALA A 384 71.28 32.65 4.79
N ARG A 385 71.48 32.38 6.09
CA ARG A 385 70.53 31.63 6.92
C ARG A 385 69.21 32.39 7.12
N LEU A 386 69.27 33.71 7.33
CA LEU A 386 68.07 34.56 7.44
C LEU A 386 67.28 34.60 6.12
N ALA A 387 67.96 34.74 4.98
CA ALA A 387 67.32 34.67 3.66
C ALA A 387 66.66 33.29 3.40
N GLN A 388 67.35 32.19 3.74
CA GLN A 388 66.81 30.84 3.65
C GLN A 388 65.58 30.65 4.56
N GLY A 389 65.62 31.15 5.80
CA GLY A 389 64.51 31.12 6.74
C GLY A 389 63.31 31.94 6.28
N SER A 390 63.55 33.15 5.77
CA SER A 390 62.51 34.02 5.20
C SER A 390 61.81 33.39 3.99
N ALA A 391 62.58 32.78 3.09
CA ALA A 391 62.05 32.03 1.95
C ALA A 391 61.25 30.79 2.39
N ALA A 392 61.70 30.07 3.43
CA ALA A 392 60.95 28.95 4.00
C ALA A 392 59.63 29.40 4.63
N LEU A 393 59.65 30.40 5.51
CA LEU A 393 58.46 30.97 6.15
C LEU A 393 57.45 31.49 5.11
N THR A 394 57.92 32.10 4.02
CA THR A 394 57.06 32.59 2.94
C THR A 394 56.36 31.44 2.20
N ARG A 395 57.04 30.33 1.92
CA ARG A 395 56.42 29.12 1.34
C ARG A 395 55.44 28.45 2.30
N CYS A 396 55.76 28.39 3.60
CA CYS A 396 54.86 27.85 4.61
C CYS A 396 53.58 28.68 4.74
N LEU A 397 53.70 30.02 4.67
CA LEU A 397 52.58 30.95 4.71
C LEU A 397 51.63 30.76 3.52
N THR A 398 52.15 30.75 2.29
CA THR A 398 51.29 30.57 1.09
C THR A 398 50.65 29.18 1.03
N SER A 399 51.34 28.12 1.49
CA SER A 399 50.76 26.79 1.65
C SER A 399 49.58 26.80 2.66
N CYS A 400 49.78 27.42 3.83
CA CYS A 400 48.75 27.48 4.86
C CYS A 400 47.55 28.34 4.43
N GLU A 401 47.75 29.40 3.65
CA GLU A 401 46.68 30.21 3.07
C GLU A 401 45.86 29.42 2.03
N GLY A 402 46.52 28.61 1.19
CA GLY A 402 45.84 27.68 0.28
C GLY A 402 45.03 26.60 1.01
N GLU A 403 45.60 26.00 2.06
CA GLU A 403 44.90 25.06 2.94
C GLU A 403 43.69 25.71 3.64
N LEU A 404 43.84 26.94 4.13
CA LEU A 404 42.77 27.72 4.75
C LEU A 404 41.62 27.97 3.77
N ALA A 405 41.93 28.40 2.54
CA ALA A 405 40.93 28.63 1.50
C ALA A 405 40.18 27.33 1.13
N ALA A 406 40.88 26.20 1.01
CA ALA A 406 40.27 24.90 0.77
C ALA A 406 39.32 24.47 1.91
N LEU A 407 39.72 24.69 3.17
CA LEU A 407 38.88 24.41 4.35
C LEU A 407 37.66 25.34 4.44
N GLN A 408 37.81 26.61 4.07
CA GLN A 408 36.70 27.57 4.02
C GLN A 408 35.69 27.21 2.92
N GLY A 409 36.17 26.85 1.72
CA GLY A 409 35.32 26.33 0.63
C GLY A 409 34.56 25.07 1.04
N ALA A 410 35.24 24.12 1.70
CA ALA A 410 34.61 22.92 2.25
C ALA A 410 33.57 23.24 3.34
N CYS A 411 33.82 24.23 4.22
CA CYS A 411 32.83 24.68 5.20
C CYS A 411 31.55 25.22 4.55
N LEU A 412 31.69 26.00 3.48
CA LEU A 412 30.54 26.57 2.75
C LEU A 412 29.74 25.48 2.03
N GLN A 413 30.41 24.53 1.37
CA GLN A 413 29.77 23.39 0.72
C GLN A 413 28.97 22.54 1.72
N LEU A 414 29.57 22.18 2.87
CA LEU A 414 28.89 21.41 3.91
C LEU A 414 27.69 22.14 4.51
N LEU A 415 27.72 23.49 4.59
CA LEU A 415 26.58 24.28 5.07
C LEU A 415 25.44 24.33 4.03
N GLY A 416 25.77 24.40 2.74
CA GLY A 416 24.80 24.27 1.65
C GLY A 416 24.13 22.88 1.64
N ASP A 417 24.94 21.82 1.66
CA ASP A 417 24.47 20.43 1.76
C ASP A 417 23.54 20.25 2.97
N LEU A 418 23.93 20.77 4.15
CA LEU A 418 23.15 20.70 5.39
C LEU A 418 21.80 21.42 5.29
N HIS A 419 21.73 22.55 4.59
CA HIS A 419 20.47 23.28 4.37
C HIS A 419 19.55 22.53 3.40
N CYS A 420 20.09 22.02 2.29
CA CYS A 420 19.34 21.23 1.32
C CYS A 420 18.77 19.94 1.92
N GLN A 421 19.56 19.21 2.72
CA GLN A 421 19.08 18.00 3.40
C GLN A 421 18.00 18.31 4.46
N ARG A 422 18.11 19.43 5.18
CA ARG A 422 17.06 19.91 6.11
C ARG A 422 15.74 20.18 5.41
N ALA A 423 15.77 20.95 4.32
CA ALA A 423 14.56 21.27 3.54
C ALA A 423 13.95 20.00 2.93
N ALA A 424 14.77 19.05 2.47
CA ALA A 424 14.31 17.74 2.00
C ALA A 424 13.63 16.92 3.12
N ALA A 425 14.24 16.81 4.30
CA ALA A 425 13.66 16.09 5.43
C ALA A 425 12.34 16.74 5.91
N GLN A 426 12.21 18.06 5.83
CA GLN A 426 10.98 18.79 6.15
C GLN A 426 9.83 18.47 5.18
N VAL A 427 10.10 18.41 3.87
CA VAL A 427 9.10 18.00 2.86
C VAL A 427 8.59 16.58 3.16
N ASP A 428 9.50 15.63 3.41
CA ASP A 428 9.14 14.23 3.64
C ASP A 428 8.37 14.03 4.96
N LYS A 429 8.76 14.76 6.02
CA LYS A 429 8.00 14.83 7.29
C LYS A 429 6.61 15.42 7.07
N ALA A 430 6.48 16.53 6.34
CA ALA A 430 5.19 17.15 6.06
C ALA A 430 4.23 16.22 5.28
N ILE A 431 4.74 15.46 4.31
CA ILE A 431 3.96 14.45 3.57
C ILE A 431 3.48 13.34 4.51
N LEU A 432 4.33 12.85 5.41
CA LEU A 432 3.95 11.84 6.41
C LEU A 432 2.87 12.35 7.38
N HIS A 433 2.99 13.58 7.88
CA HIS A 433 1.96 14.19 8.72
C HIS A 433 0.63 14.35 7.97
N MET A 434 0.66 14.83 6.72
CA MET A 434 -0.54 14.94 5.87
C MET A 434 -1.20 13.58 5.63
N ARG A 435 -0.43 12.55 5.26
CA ARG A 435 -0.95 11.19 5.02
C ARG A 435 -1.55 10.57 6.29
N ARG A 436 -0.97 10.80 7.47
CA ARG A 436 -1.53 10.37 8.77
C ARG A 436 -2.86 11.07 9.07
N GLN A 437 -2.90 12.40 9.02
CA GLN A 437 -4.13 13.19 9.25
C GLN A 437 -5.30 12.77 8.34
N GLN A 438 -5.04 12.34 7.11
CA GLN A 438 -6.07 11.84 6.20
C GLN A 438 -6.48 10.39 6.48
N ALA A 439 -5.62 9.57 7.09
CA ALA A 439 -5.99 8.26 7.60
C ALA A 439 -6.88 8.38 8.86
N ASP A 440 -6.53 9.26 9.79
CA ASP A 440 -7.31 9.52 11.01
C ASP A 440 -8.75 9.97 10.68
N ARG A 441 -8.90 10.80 9.65
CA ARG A 441 -10.18 11.26 9.08
C ARG A 441 -11.03 10.16 8.39
N ARG A 442 -10.49 8.95 8.20
CA ARG A 442 -11.25 7.77 7.71
C ARG A 442 -11.76 6.89 8.85
N VAL A 443 -11.02 6.86 9.96
CA VAL A 443 -11.40 6.12 11.17
C VAL A 443 -12.54 6.84 11.87
N MET A 444 -12.57 8.17 11.82
CA MET A 444 -13.69 8.99 12.30
C MET A 444 -14.87 8.98 11.30
N PRO A 445 -16.05 8.44 11.66
CA PRO A 445 -17.24 8.54 10.81
C PRO A 445 -17.69 10.01 10.68
N HIS A 446 -18.20 10.38 9.51
CA HIS A 446 -18.54 11.78 9.19
C HIS A 446 -19.72 12.36 10.00
N SER A 447 -20.37 11.57 10.86
CA SER A 447 -21.45 12.00 11.76
C SER A 447 -21.04 13.09 12.76
N LEU A 448 -19.74 13.24 13.06
CA LEU A 448 -19.24 14.30 13.95
C LEU A 448 -18.88 15.61 13.24
N GLN A 449 -19.01 15.71 11.91
CA GLN A 449 -18.59 16.91 11.16
C GLN A 449 -19.77 17.74 10.59
N GLN A 450 -21.00 17.49 11.04
CA GLN A 450 -22.19 18.29 10.70
C GLN A 450 -22.81 19.04 11.90
N GLY A 451 -22.17 19.03 13.07
CA GLY A 451 -22.64 19.70 14.29
C GLY A 451 -22.05 21.10 14.55
N ALA A 452 -21.50 21.77 13.53
CA ALA A 452 -20.81 23.05 13.68
C ALA A 452 -20.89 23.92 12.40
N SER A 453 -22.07 24.45 12.13
CA SER A 453 -22.36 25.54 11.18
C SER A 453 -23.62 26.26 11.63
#